data_AF-A0A135VHW9-F1
#
_entry.id   AF-A0A135VHW9-F1
#
_cell.length_a   1.000
_cell.length_b   1.000
_cell.length_c   1.000
_cell.angle_alpha   90.00
_cell.angle_beta   90.00
_cell.angle_gamma   90.00
#
_symmetry.space_group_name_H-M   'P 1'
#
loop_
_entity.id
_entity.type
_entity.pdbx_description
1 polymer ?
#
loop_
_entity_poly.entity_id
_entity_poly.type
_entity_poly.pdbx_seq_one_letter_code
_entity_poly.pdbx_strand_id
1 'polypeptide(L)' 'MLQGFEGYYFPISLLFIFLGLFAAAWLIIHIEHGRHFSKFKVGSALFLASILIGFGIHFLLLSAGI' A
#
# COMPACT_ATOMS: atom_id res chain seq x y z
N MET A 1 -7.43 -28.06 1.80
CA MET A 1 -7.69 -26.82 2.58
C MET A 1 -6.79 -25.64 2.17
N LEU A 2 -5.75 -25.82 1.34
CA LEU A 2 -4.92 -24.70 0.82
C LEU A 2 -5.59 -23.89 -0.30
N GLN A 3 -6.38 -24.54 -1.15
CA GLN A 3 -7.05 -23.92 -2.32
C GLN A 3 -8.03 -22.78 -1.96
N GLY A 4 -8.57 -22.77 -0.73
CA GLY A 4 -9.43 -21.69 -0.26
C GLY A 4 -8.65 -20.43 0.10
N PHE A 5 -7.40 -20.56 0.58
CA PHE A 5 -6.56 -19.42 0.97
C PHE A 5 -6.02 -18.66 -0.24
N GLU A 6 -5.63 -19.40 -1.28
CA GLU A 6 -5.10 -18.82 -2.53
C GLU A 6 -6.13 -17.94 -3.25
N GLY A 7 -7.42 -18.27 -3.13
CA GLY A 7 -8.52 -17.47 -3.68
C GLY A 7 -8.63 -16.06 -3.08
N TYR A 8 -8.04 -15.81 -1.90
CA TYR A 8 -8.05 -14.49 -1.27
C TYR A 8 -6.87 -13.60 -1.67
N TYR A 9 -5.85 -14.11 -2.37
CA TYR A 9 -4.69 -13.28 -2.74
C TYR A 9 -5.08 -12.10 -3.62
N PHE A 10 -5.99 -12.30 -4.57
CA PHE A 10 -6.47 -11.22 -5.43
C PHE A 10 -7.18 -10.09 -4.64
N PRO A 11 -8.24 -10.33 -3.84
CA PRO A 11 -8.86 -9.26 -3.07
C PRO A 11 -7.94 -8.63 -2.03
N ILE A 12 -7.04 -9.40 -1.40
CA ILE A 12 -6.03 -8.87 -0.47
C ILE A 12 -5.07 -7.92 -1.21
N SER A 13 -4.63 -8.29 -2.42
CA SER A 13 -3.76 -7.44 -3.24
C SER A 13 -4.39 -6.07 -3.52
N LEU A 14 -5.68 -6.06 -3.91
CA LEU A 14 -6.42 -4.83 -4.19
C LEU A 14 -6.55 -3.95 -2.95
N LEU A 15 -6.82 -4.55 -1.78
CA LEU A 15 -6.89 -3.83 -0.52
C LEU A 15 -5.55 -3.16 -0.19
N PHE A 16 -4.45 -3.89 -0.30
CA PHE A 16 -3.11 -3.36 -0.02
C PHE A 16 -2.71 -2.25 -0.99
N ILE A 17 -2.97 -2.43 -2.29
CA ILE A 17 -2.69 -1.40 -3.30
C ILE A 17 -3.52 -0.15 -3.02
N PHE A 18 -4.82 -0.29 -2.74
CA PHE A 18 -5.69 0.83 -2.41
C PHE A 18 -5.19 1.59 -1.16
N LEU A 19 -4.86 0.88 -0.08
CA LEU A 19 -4.33 1.51 1.14
C LEU A 19 -2.99 2.21 0.89
N GLY A 20 -2.12 1.63 0.07
CA GLY A 20 -0.84 2.23 -0.31
C GLY A 20 -1.02 3.52 -1.12
N LEU A 21 -1.91 3.51 -2.11
CA LEU A 21 -2.28 4.70 -2.88
C LEU A 21 -2.92 5.76 -1.99
N PHE A 22 -3.80 5.36 -1.08
CA PHE A 22 -4.44 6.27 -0.13
C PHE A 22 -3.40 6.94 0.80
N ALA A 23 -2.44 6.17 1.33
CA ALA A 23 -1.35 6.71 2.14
C ALA A 23 -0.48 7.71 1.36
N ALA A 24 -0.18 7.43 0.09
CA ALA A 24 0.56 8.33 -0.78
C ALA A 24 -0.22 9.61 -1.12
N ALA A 25 -1.51 9.49 -1.45
CA ALA A 25 -2.39 10.62 -1.72
C ALA A 25 -2.55 11.52 -0.48
N TRP A 26 -2.72 10.91 0.70
CA TRP A 26 -2.76 11.62 1.97
C TRP A 26 -1.48 12.41 2.24
N LEU A 27 -0.33 11.83 1.92
CA LEU A 27 0.95 12.51 2.00
C LEU A 27 0.97 13.74 1.07
N ILE A 28 0.60 13.59 -0.20
CA ILE A 28 0.55 14.71 -1.17
C ILE A 28 -0.31 15.86 -0.61
N ILE A 29 -1.52 15.54 -0.13
CA ILE A 29 -2.42 16.55 0.47
C ILE A 29 -1.76 17.21 1.68
N HIS A 30 -1.13 16.44 2.56
CA HIS A 30 -0.41 16.97 3.74
C HIS A 30 0.76 17.88 3.35
N ILE A 31 1.46 17.56 2.27
CA ILE A 31 2.56 18.33 1.74
C ILE A 31 2.06 19.65 1.17
N GLU A 32 0.99 19.62 0.38
CA GLU A 32 0.41 20.79 -0.29
C GLU A 32 -0.31 21.74 0.68
N HIS A 33 -1.05 21.21 1.67
CA HIS A 33 -1.74 22.01 2.68
C HIS A 33 -0.83 22.42 3.87
N GLY A 34 0.38 21.89 3.99
CA GLY A 34 1.15 21.87 5.24
C GLY A 34 2.24 22.91 5.40
N ARG A 35 1.92 23.99 6.14
CA ARG A 35 2.80 25.06 6.67
C ARG A 35 3.94 24.61 7.62
N HIS A 36 3.99 23.33 8.05
CA HIS A 36 5.03 22.77 8.93
C HIS A 36 5.37 21.32 8.55
N PHE A 37 6.44 21.17 7.79
CA PHE A 37 6.92 19.89 7.27
C PHE A 37 7.80 19.17 8.31
N SER A 38 7.32 18.06 8.86
CA SER A 38 8.18 17.15 9.63
C SER A 38 8.73 16.09 8.69
N LYS A 39 10.05 16.09 8.48
CA LYS A 39 10.75 15.06 7.68
C LYS A 39 10.43 13.65 8.17
N PHE A 40 10.24 13.47 9.47
CA PHE A 40 9.87 12.18 10.05
C PHE A 40 8.48 11.72 9.59
N LYS A 41 7.47 12.59 9.60
CA LYS A 41 6.10 12.26 9.15
C LYS A 41 6.06 11.90 7.66
N VAL A 42 6.84 12.61 6.85
CA VAL A 42 6.95 12.33 5.40
C VAL A 42 7.64 10.98 5.18
N GLY A 43 8.76 10.74 5.86
CA GLY A 43 9.48 9.48 5.78
C GLY A 43 8.64 8.29 6.20
N SER A 44 7.90 8.39 7.31
CA SER A 44 7.03 7.30 7.78
C SER A 44 5.86 7.04 6.84
N ALA A 45 5.26 8.08 6.25
CA ALA A 45 4.19 7.92 5.25
C ALA A 45 4.69 7.26 3.95
N LEU A 46 5.87 7.67 3.45
CA LEU A 46 6.49 7.05 2.27
C LEU A 46 6.88 5.59 2.53
N PHE A 47 7.40 5.30 3.72
CA PHE A 47 7.74 3.94 4.13
C PHE A 47 6.49 3.05 4.19
N LEU A 48 5.41 3.55 4.81
CA LEU A 48 4.14 2.84 4.88
C LEU A 48 3.55 2.59 3.48
N ALA A 49 3.54 3.60 2.62
CA ALA A 49 3.06 3.46 1.24
C ALA A 49 3.89 2.42 0.46
N SER A 50 5.22 2.44 0.59
CA SER A 50 6.11 1.47 -0.06
C SER A 50 5.84 0.04 0.38
N ILE A 51 5.64 -0.18 1.68
CA ILE A 51 5.29 -1.51 2.23
C ILE A 51 3.96 -1.98 1.66
N LEU A 52 2.92 -1.14 1.74
CA LEU A 52 1.58 -1.51 1.30
C LEU A 52 1.53 -1.82 -0.19
N ILE A 53 2.15 -0.98 -1.03
CA ILE A 53 2.25 -1.23 -2.47
C ILE A 53 3.09 -2.48 -2.76
N GLY A 54 4.23 -2.65 -2.10
CA GLY A 54 5.11 -3.81 -2.29
C GLY A 54 4.39 -5.13 -1.98
N PHE A 55 3.73 -5.23 -0.83
CA PHE A 55 2.92 -6.41 -0.49
C PHE A 55 1.70 -6.56 -1.40
N GLY A 56 1.05 -5.46 -1.78
CA GLY A 56 -0.05 -5.48 -2.74
C GLY A 56 0.36 -6.08 -4.08
N ILE A 57 1.48 -5.63 -4.65
CA ILE A 57 2.05 -6.21 -5.88
C ILE A 57 2.43 -7.67 -5.66
N HIS A 58 3.06 -8.00 -4.53
CA HIS A 58 3.44 -9.37 -4.23
C HIS A 58 2.24 -10.32 -4.20
N PHE A 59 1.14 -9.96 -3.53
CA PHE A 59 -0.08 -10.76 -3.52
C PHE A 59 -0.76 -10.81 -4.89
N LEU A 60 -0.66 -9.76 -5.69
CA LEU A 60 -1.16 -9.76 -7.06
C LEU A 60 -0.42 -10.79 -7.92
N LEU A 61 0.91 -10.86 -7.80
CA LEU A 61 1.74 -11.86 -8.49
C LEU A 61 1.37 -13.29 -8.06
N LEU A 62 1.25 -13.52 -6.75
CA LEU A 62 0.81 -14.81 -6.22
C LEU A 62 -0.58 -15.20 -6.75
N SER A 63 -1.50 -14.24 -6.87
CA SER A 63 -2.83 -14.49 -7.44
C SER A 63 -2.80 -14.84 -8.93
N ALA A 64 -1.76 -14.41 -9.65
CA ALA A 64 -1.53 -14.75 -11.05
C ALA A 64 -0.73 -16.06 -11.24
N GLY A 65 -0.32 -16.71 -10.14
CA GLY A 65 0.49 -17.93 -10.16
C GLY A 65 1.97 -17.69 -10.45
N ILE A 66 2.46 -16.46 -10.20
CA ILE A 66 3.87 -16.05 -10.33
C ILE A 66 4.49 -15.92 -8.93
#